data_AF-A0AA96HQB5-F1
#
_entry.id   AF-A0AA96HQB5-F1
#
_cell.length_a   1.000
_cell.length_b   1.000
_cell.length_c   1.000
_cell.angle_alpha   90.00
_cell.angle_beta   90.00
_cell.angle_gamma   90.00
#
_symmetry.space_group_name_H-M   'P 1'
#
loop_
_entity.id
_entity.type
_entity.pdbx_description
1 polymer ?
#
loop_
_entity_poly.entity_id
_entity_poly.type
_entity_poly.pdbx_seq_one_letter_code
_entity_poly.pdbx_strand_id
1 'polypeptide(L)'
;MKKTKLIRFSSTLLSSIVFTLIFVSSLLTHAGPWQIGVNYQIGDEVVFNGENWVCAQAHTSQAVWTPPWAVTQWNAIPDSTDWEPRVAYVTGQKVSYLGGWYISVQGHTSQAGWEPPNTPALWKTTEQDNYCNLPIAEGERCVVDDFERPQGGALNEWFTYEHYTGLTNFIWQQGGCVQGNRCLVMDNGMNLNHSSWRKNIAFSPGEYYSVMGWSKGENVGGDFHEGAGFGIYDGPNNSYWDFKGKGTWNWREVAFTFEVPAHGSRGLDARLGQSWLDFFYVWFSSGKAWYDNLRLERLIKVDGQHTTIILEKSDLDHVSDTGLANWIANLDRAHQAMADLTGVTVYDPIEVLGVRHYPGGWAVAGNPVQWYKPYIAENMARVEQHGDWVFGILHEFGHDFDHDAWNFDAEFFGSFKAAYVIDTLPAKVLLAEHGKPAEYLEGRAARIFFQTHPGISDRFIYRLLAISDVIGWEPFKQTFRSMLTHSSPTNTRRQKFDLFIGLLSQHSGQAVAAMIPASEQAEIDTWLGLQ
;
A
#
# COMPACT_ATOMS: atom_id res chain seq x y z
N MET A 1 -32.04 29.98 -37.95
CA MET A 1 -31.28 30.52 -39.10
C MET A 1 -31.53 32.01 -39.24
N LYS A 2 -30.45 32.81 -39.21
CA LYS A 2 -30.29 34.20 -39.77
C LYS A 2 -31.16 35.31 -39.13
N LYS A 3 -30.67 36.52 -38.82
CA LYS A 3 -29.37 37.18 -38.96
C LYS A 3 -29.40 38.46 -38.10
N THR A 4 -28.24 38.82 -37.56
CA THR A 4 -27.88 40.03 -36.81
C THR A 4 -27.96 41.31 -37.65
N LYS A 5 -28.35 42.45 -37.04
CA LYS A 5 -27.59 43.74 -37.11
C LYS A 5 -28.14 44.85 -36.17
N LEU A 6 -27.35 45.13 -35.13
CA LEU A 6 -26.86 46.42 -34.59
C LEU A 6 -27.54 47.76 -35.01
N ILE A 7 -27.85 48.64 -34.03
CA ILE A 7 -27.20 49.96 -33.72
C ILE A 7 -27.99 50.76 -32.65
N ARG A 8 -27.26 51.25 -31.61
CA ARG A 8 -27.35 52.41 -30.65
C ARG A 8 -28.74 53.05 -30.31
N PHE A 9 -29.04 53.55 -29.09
CA PHE A 9 -28.36 54.57 -28.25
C PHE A 9 -29.03 54.71 -26.85
N SER A 10 -28.26 55.21 -25.86
CA SER A 10 -28.62 56.15 -24.76
C SER A 10 -29.59 55.76 -23.62
N SER A 11 -29.13 55.84 -22.36
CA SER A 11 -29.42 56.96 -21.42
C SER A 11 -29.38 56.55 -19.92
N THR A 12 -28.53 57.26 -19.16
CA THR A 12 -28.70 57.80 -17.78
C THR A 12 -29.24 56.94 -16.62
N LEU A 13 -28.50 56.86 -15.49
CA LEU A 13 -28.64 57.74 -14.31
C LEU A 13 -27.62 57.45 -13.17
N LEU A 14 -27.13 58.54 -12.57
CA LEU A 14 -26.68 58.85 -11.18
C LEU A 14 -26.09 57.78 -10.22
N SER A 15 -24.93 58.10 -9.61
CA SER A 15 -24.86 58.71 -8.26
C SER A 15 -23.41 58.99 -7.80
N SER A 16 -23.25 60.07 -7.04
CA SER A 16 -22.03 60.76 -6.61
C SER A 16 -21.20 60.05 -5.53
N ILE A 17 -19.86 60.03 -5.63
CA ILE A 17 -18.96 59.99 -4.46
C ILE A 17 -17.79 60.94 -4.66
N VAL A 18 -17.62 61.81 -3.67
CA VAL A 18 -16.59 62.84 -3.49
C VAL A 18 -15.21 62.18 -3.36
N PHE A 19 -14.28 62.53 -4.26
CA PHE A 19 -12.88 62.15 -4.18
C PHE A 19 -12.20 62.97 -3.07
N THR A 20 -12.17 62.42 -1.86
CA THR A 20 -11.25 62.89 -0.81
C THR A 20 -9.96 62.09 -0.99
N LEU A 21 -8.88 62.77 -1.37
CA LEU A 21 -7.52 62.21 -1.36
C LEU A 21 -7.19 61.77 0.06
N ILE A 22 -7.23 60.45 0.30
CA ILE A 22 -6.48 59.82 1.37
C ILE A 22 -5.24 59.25 0.70
N PHE A 23 -4.08 59.75 1.11
CA PHE A 23 -2.77 59.17 0.80
C PHE A 23 -2.79 57.70 1.18
N VAL A 24 -2.95 56.81 0.20
CA VAL A 24 -2.48 55.43 0.35
C VAL A 24 -0.97 55.53 0.16
N SER A 25 -0.23 55.59 1.27
CA SER A 25 1.20 55.32 1.20
C SER A 25 1.32 53.90 0.64
N SER A 26 1.79 53.82 -0.59
CA SER A 26 2.28 52.58 -1.16
C SER A 26 3.23 51.92 -0.15
N LEU A 27 2.88 50.74 0.36
CA LEU A 27 3.87 49.80 0.88
C LEU A 27 4.67 49.31 -0.34
N LEU A 28 5.55 50.16 -0.86
CA LEU A 28 6.68 49.69 -1.65
C LEU A 28 7.63 49.10 -0.62
N THR A 29 7.80 47.78 -0.63
CA THR A 29 8.94 47.12 0.00
C THR A 29 10.20 47.79 -0.54
N HIS A 30 11.03 48.36 0.34
CA HIS A 30 12.34 48.83 -0.07
C HIS A 30 13.15 47.62 -0.56
N ALA A 31 13.73 47.70 -1.75
CA ALA A 31 14.59 46.67 -2.32
C ALA A 31 15.81 47.37 -2.95
N GLY A 32 16.94 47.34 -2.25
CA GLY A 32 18.14 48.08 -2.65
C GLY A 32 19.26 48.07 -1.60
N PRO A 33 20.38 48.76 -1.81
CA PRO A 33 21.46 48.81 -0.82
C PRO A 33 21.00 49.49 0.48
N TRP A 34 21.46 49.01 1.63
CA TRP A 34 21.17 49.64 2.92
C TRP A 34 21.75 51.06 2.98
N GLN A 35 20.96 52.02 3.47
CA GLN A 35 21.32 53.44 3.54
C GLN A 35 21.03 54.02 4.93
N ILE A 36 21.81 55.01 5.34
CA ILE A 36 21.66 55.73 6.62
C ILE A 36 20.54 56.77 6.53
N GLY A 37 19.73 56.91 7.58
CA GLY A 37 18.65 57.89 7.66
C GLY A 37 17.36 57.48 6.97
N VAL A 38 17.26 56.23 6.49
CA VAL A 38 16.06 55.65 5.88
C VAL A 38 15.17 55.07 6.96
N ASN A 39 13.88 55.37 6.90
CA ASN A 39 12.88 54.79 7.79
C ASN A 39 12.37 53.46 7.23
N TYR A 40 13.04 52.37 7.61
CA TYR A 40 12.68 51.01 7.19
C TYR A 40 11.46 50.51 7.95
N GLN A 41 10.52 49.93 7.21
CA GLN A 41 9.36 49.24 7.75
C GLN A 41 9.66 47.74 7.91
N ILE A 42 8.92 47.06 8.78
CA ILE A 42 9.03 45.60 8.93
C ILE A 42 8.78 44.94 7.56
N GLY A 43 9.69 44.08 7.14
CA GLY A 43 9.64 43.40 5.84
C GLY A 43 10.37 44.11 4.70
N ASP A 44 10.95 45.30 4.91
CA ASP A 44 11.85 45.92 3.92
C ASP A 44 13.13 45.09 3.74
N GLU A 45 13.56 44.89 2.50
CA GLU A 45 14.73 44.11 2.15
C GLU A 45 15.89 45.00 1.67
N VAL A 46 17.08 44.75 2.20
CA VAL A 46 18.27 45.54 1.87
C VAL A 46 19.48 44.66 1.60
N VAL A 47 20.39 45.16 0.75
CA VAL A 47 21.71 44.58 0.56
C VAL A 47 22.73 45.36 1.37
N PHE A 48 23.44 44.69 2.29
CA PHE A 48 24.54 45.29 3.05
C PHE A 48 25.76 44.39 2.96
N ASN A 49 26.90 44.92 2.49
CA ASN A 49 28.15 44.18 2.27
C ASN A 49 28.02 42.91 1.41
N GLY A 50 27.05 42.89 0.48
CA GLY A 50 26.83 41.75 -0.42
C GLY A 50 25.86 40.70 0.11
N GLU A 51 25.37 40.85 1.34
CA GLU A 51 24.38 39.96 1.97
C GLU A 51 22.99 40.61 1.97
N ASN A 52 21.96 39.78 1.85
CA ASN A 52 20.55 40.19 1.89
C ASN A 52 20.05 40.22 3.34
N TRP A 53 19.31 41.25 3.72
CA TRP A 53 18.76 41.44 5.07
C TRP A 53 17.32 41.91 5.00
N VAL A 54 16.48 41.44 5.93
CA VAL A 54 15.10 41.90 6.10
C VAL A 54 14.95 42.67 7.40
N CYS A 55 14.23 43.79 7.36
CA CYS A 55 13.96 44.60 8.53
C CYS A 55 12.99 43.87 9.46
N ALA A 56 13.45 43.55 10.67
CA ALA A 56 12.71 42.83 11.70
C ALA A 56 11.86 43.75 12.58
N GLN A 57 12.31 45.00 12.75
CA GLN A 57 11.64 46.01 13.55
C GLN A 57 11.73 47.36 12.85
N ALA A 58 10.60 48.03 12.62
CA ALA A 58 10.57 49.32 11.97
C ALA A 58 11.42 50.36 12.74
N HIS A 59 12.34 51.02 12.05
CA HIS A 59 13.26 51.98 12.64
C HIS A 59 13.83 52.92 11.57
N THR A 60 14.36 54.07 12.01
CA THR A 60 15.22 54.90 11.15
C THR A 60 16.66 54.45 11.30
N SER A 61 17.29 54.05 10.19
CA SER A 61 18.66 53.54 10.18
C SER A 61 19.69 54.59 10.63
N GLN A 62 20.70 54.15 11.38
CA GLN A 62 21.78 54.99 11.89
C GLN A 62 23.13 54.36 11.54
N ALA A 63 24.16 55.19 11.40
CA ALA A 63 25.51 54.75 10.98
C ALA A 63 26.12 53.65 11.87
N VAL A 64 25.73 53.60 13.15
CA VAL A 64 26.21 52.62 14.14
C VAL A 64 25.33 51.38 14.26
N TRP A 65 24.17 51.35 13.61
CA TRP A 65 23.18 50.26 13.63
C TRP A 65 23.07 49.62 12.24
N THR A 66 24.19 49.11 11.74
CA THR A 66 24.20 48.38 10.47
C THR A 66 23.67 46.94 10.66
N PRO A 67 23.13 46.29 9.60
CA PRO A 67 22.42 45.02 9.74
C PRO A 67 23.16 43.92 10.52
N PRO A 68 24.49 43.71 10.36
CA PRO A 68 25.21 42.69 11.15
C PRO A 68 25.31 42.96 12.66
N TRP A 69 25.16 44.22 13.08
CA TRP A 69 25.36 44.64 14.47
C TRP A 69 24.05 45.03 15.18
N ALA A 70 23.03 45.42 14.41
CA ALA A 70 21.69 45.77 14.88
C ALA A 70 20.76 44.54 14.81
N VAL A 71 21.15 43.48 15.53
CA VAL A 71 20.51 42.14 15.48
C VAL A 71 19.04 42.10 15.93
N THR A 72 18.55 43.15 16.59
CA THR A 72 17.14 43.29 16.95
C THR A 72 16.32 43.95 15.84
N GLN A 73 16.96 44.66 14.93
CA GLN A 73 16.34 45.45 13.87
C GLN A 73 16.41 44.77 12.50
N TRP A 74 17.34 43.83 12.30
CA TRP A 74 17.61 43.17 11.04
C TRP A 74 17.80 41.66 11.24
N ASN A 75 17.21 40.87 10.34
CA ASN A 75 17.50 39.45 10.18
C ASN A 75 18.21 39.23 8.84
N ALA A 76 19.20 38.35 8.81
CA ALA A 76 19.83 37.94 7.56
C ALA A 76 18.83 37.09 6.73
N ILE A 77 18.84 37.29 5.42
CA ILE A 77 18.21 36.39 4.44
C ILE A 77 19.34 35.52 3.89
N PRO A 78 19.39 34.22 4.25
CA PRO A 78 20.48 33.36 3.79
C PRO A 78 20.37 33.11 2.28
N ASP A 79 21.51 33.14 1.60
CA ASP A 79 21.62 32.75 0.18
C ASP A 79 21.62 31.21 0.02
N SER A 80 21.65 30.48 1.13
CA SER A 80 21.68 29.02 1.21
C SER A 80 20.42 28.46 1.86
N THR A 81 20.15 27.18 1.62
CA THR A 81 19.08 26.45 2.31
C THR A 81 19.54 25.84 3.64
N ASP A 82 20.78 26.04 4.05
CA ASP A 82 21.27 25.51 5.32
C ASP A 82 20.70 26.31 6.50
N TRP A 83 20.44 25.61 7.61
CA TRP A 83 20.04 26.26 8.85
C TRP A 83 21.20 27.07 9.40
N GLU A 84 20.94 28.32 9.73
CA GLU A 84 21.88 29.26 10.32
C GLU A 84 21.25 29.94 11.54
N PRO A 85 22.04 30.27 12.58
CA PRO A 85 21.55 31.03 13.73
C PRO A 85 21.33 32.51 13.34
N ARG A 86 20.36 33.17 13.98
CA ARG A 86 19.97 34.59 13.76
C ARG A 86 19.32 34.87 12.40
N VAL A 87 18.73 33.85 11.81
CA VAL A 87 17.94 33.95 10.58
C VAL A 87 16.45 33.92 10.94
N ALA A 88 15.66 34.78 10.30
CA ALA A 88 14.21 34.69 10.39
C ALA A 88 13.68 33.62 9.44
N TYR A 89 12.97 32.66 10.00
CA TYR A 89 12.29 31.59 9.29
C TYR A 89 10.79 31.81 9.34
N VAL A 90 10.12 31.80 8.19
CA VAL A 90 8.65 31.83 8.11
C VAL A 90 8.06 30.42 8.24
N THR A 91 6.81 30.30 8.69
CA THR A 91 6.12 28.99 8.71
C THR A 91 6.12 28.37 7.32
N GLY A 92 6.45 27.09 7.23
CA GLY A 92 6.58 26.35 5.97
C GLY A 92 7.96 26.43 5.30
N GLN A 93 8.86 27.31 5.78
CA GLN A 93 10.20 27.44 5.22
C GLN A 93 11.05 26.20 5.50
N LYS A 94 11.70 25.68 4.45
CA LYS A 94 12.50 24.45 4.48
C LYS A 94 14.00 24.77 4.64
N VAL A 95 14.69 24.05 5.51
CA VAL A 95 16.13 24.19 5.78
C VAL A 95 16.84 22.84 5.94
N SER A 96 18.13 22.78 5.62
CA SER A 96 19.02 21.63 5.84
C SER A 96 19.88 21.81 7.09
N TYR A 97 19.99 20.79 7.94
CA TYR A 97 20.87 20.78 9.11
C TYR A 97 21.42 19.38 9.39
N LEU A 98 22.75 19.24 9.43
CA LEU A 98 23.46 17.97 9.66
C LEU A 98 22.93 16.80 8.80
N GLY A 99 22.61 17.07 7.53
CA GLY A 99 22.11 16.07 6.58
C GLY A 99 20.61 15.77 6.66
N GLY A 100 19.87 16.40 7.58
CA GLY A 100 18.40 16.31 7.66
C GLY A 100 17.70 17.55 7.09
N TRP A 101 16.46 17.36 6.62
CA TRP A 101 15.58 18.44 6.17
C TRP A 101 14.48 18.73 7.20
N TYR A 102 14.21 20.01 7.41
CA TYR A 102 13.26 20.50 8.41
C TYR A 102 12.38 21.58 7.82
N ILE A 103 11.12 21.60 8.21
CA ILE A 103 10.17 22.67 7.90
C ILE A 103 9.87 23.43 9.18
N SER A 104 9.96 24.76 9.10
CA SER A 104 9.55 25.65 10.19
C SER A 104 8.04 25.51 10.43
N VAL A 105 7.66 25.14 11.66
CA VAL A 105 6.26 24.97 12.09
C VAL A 105 5.64 26.33 12.40
N GLN A 106 6.45 27.26 12.88
CA GLN A 106 6.03 28.57 13.34
C GLN A 106 7.06 29.61 12.90
N GLY A 107 6.60 30.77 12.45
CA GLY A 107 7.51 31.88 12.15
C GLY A 107 8.35 32.27 13.37
N HIS A 108 9.67 32.26 13.25
CA HIS A 108 10.58 32.57 14.34
C HIS A 108 11.94 33.07 13.84
N THR A 109 12.70 33.76 14.68
CA THR A 109 14.13 34.04 14.44
C THR A 109 14.95 32.99 15.18
N SER A 110 15.82 32.27 14.47
CA SER A 110 16.67 31.23 15.06
C SER A 110 17.74 31.81 15.97
N GLN A 111 18.21 31.00 16.93
CA GLN A 111 19.35 31.33 17.80
C GLN A 111 20.16 30.07 18.09
N ALA A 112 21.39 30.23 18.58
CA ALA A 112 22.20 29.09 18.99
C ALA A 112 21.49 28.29 20.09
N GLY A 113 21.46 26.96 19.96
CA GLY A 113 20.66 26.06 20.80
C GLY A 113 19.23 25.80 20.29
N TRP A 114 18.80 26.48 19.23
CA TRP A 114 17.52 26.23 18.53
C TRP A 114 17.72 25.53 17.20
N GLU A 115 18.73 24.66 17.13
CA GLU A 115 18.95 23.81 15.97
C GLU A 115 17.71 22.93 15.74
N PRO A 116 17.38 22.56 14.49
CA PRO A 116 16.14 21.86 14.19
C PRO A 116 15.88 20.57 14.99
N PRO A 117 16.88 19.71 15.30
CA PRO A 117 16.67 18.54 16.16
C PRO A 117 16.33 18.89 17.63
N ASN A 118 16.79 20.04 18.11
CA ASN A 118 16.73 20.42 19.51
C ASN A 118 15.43 21.17 19.87
N THR A 119 14.68 21.65 18.87
CA THR A 119 13.47 22.47 19.08
C THR A 119 12.26 22.00 18.24
N PRO A 120 11.67 20.83 18.54
CA PRO A 120 10.54 20.27 17.79
C PRO A 120 9.26 21.12 17.75
N ALA A 121 9.13 22.09 18.66
CA ALA A 121 8.01 23.05 18.66
C ALA A 121 8.12 24.10 17.54
N LEU A 122 9.34 24.37 17.06
CA LEU A 122 9.66 25.34 16.02
C LEU A 122 9.93 24.66 14.68
N TRP A 123 10.43 23.43 14.72
CA TRP A 123 10.82 22.66 13.54
C TRP A 123 10.12 21.32 13.53
N LYS A 124 9.51 21.00 12.39
CA LYS A 124 9.02 19.66 12.09
C LYS A 124 10.05 19.03 11.17
N THR A 125 10.58 17.88 11.56
CA THR A 125 11.30 17.02 10.64
C THR A 125 10.40 16.81 9.43
N THR A 126 10.92 16.99 8.22
CA THR A 126 10.22 16.42 7.07
C THR A 126 10.40 14.92 7.16
N GLU A 127 9.71 14.25 8.09
CA GLU A 127 9.47 12.82 8.00
C GLU A 127 8.49 12.61 6.84
N GLN A 128 9.07 12.79 5.66
CA GLN A 128 8.70 12.28 4.36
C GLN A 128 10.05 12.13 3.64
N ASP A 129 10.59 10.92 3.76
CA ASP A 129 11.59 10.31 2.87
C ASP A 129 12.99 10.93 2.81
N ASN A 130 13.85 10.46 3.72
CA ASN A 130 15.31 10.48 3.53
C ASN A 130 15.83 9.17 2.88
N TYR A 131 15.00 8.42 2.14
CA TYR A 131 15.40 7.12 1.56
C TYR A 131 15.71 7.16 0.06
N CYS A 132 15.26 8.21 -0.63
CA CYS A 132 15.69 8.64 -1.96
C CYS A 132 15.66 10.18 -1.93
N ASN A 133 16.44 10.89 -2.75
CA ASN A 133 16.41 12.36 -2.84
C ASN A 133 15.06 12.98 -3.34
N LEU A 134 13.88 12.44 -3.01
CA LEU A 134 12.55 12.98 -3.38
C LEU A 134 11.47 12.62 -2.32
N PRO A 135 10.45 13.47 -2.10
CA PRO A 135 9.29 13.18 -1.24
C PRO A 135 8.41 12.10 -1.91
N ILE A 136 8.14 11.00 -1.24
CA ILE A 136 7.20 9.97 -1.69
C ILE A 136 5.84 10.34 -1.10
N ALA A 137 5.02 11.02 -1.90
CA ALA A 137 3.58 10.98 -1.68
C ALA A 137 3.13 9.51 -1.74
N GLU A 138 2.06 9.17 -1.02
CA GLU A 138 1.43 7.85 -1.08
C GLU A 138 1.52 7.28 -2.51
N GLY A 139 2.30 6.20 -2.63
CA GLY A 139 2.40 5.43 -3.85
C GLY A 139 3.42 5.82 -4.93
N GLU A 140 4.39 6.70 -4.66
CA GLU A 140 5.48 6.91 -5.64
C GLU A 140 6.57 5.82 -5.52
N ARG A 141 7.07 5.34 -6.66
CA ARG A 141 8.16 4.35 -6.73
C ARG A 141 9.50 5.01 -6.40
N CYS A 142 10.17 4.60 -5.31
CA CYS A 142 11.52 5.03 -4.94
C CYS A 142 12.55 4.16 -5.65
N VAL A 143 13.51 4.76 -6.37
CA VAL A 143 14.71 4.06 -6.81
C VAL A 143 15.69 4.02 -5.64
N VAL A 144 15.78 2.87 -4.96
CA VAL A 144 16.70 2.67 -3.83
C VAL A 144 18.15 2.75 -4.28
N ASP A 145 18.44 2.09 -5.41
CA ASP A 145 19.73 2.13 -6.06
C ASP A 145 19.62 1.52 -7.47
N ASP A 146 20.07 2.24 -8.49
CA ASP A 146 20.28 1.70 -9.84
C ASP A 146 21.69 1.11 -10.00
N PHE A 147 22.55 1.25 -8.98
CA PHE A 147 23.95 0.84 -8.97
C PHE A 147 24.83 1.49 -10.06
N GLU A 148 24.32 2.52 -10.74
CA GLU A 148 25.02 3.23 -11.80
C GLU A 148 25.83 4.42 -11.27
N ARG A 149 26.06 4.53 -9.95
CA ARG A 149 26.86 5.59 -9.31
C ARG A 149 28.15 5.06 -8.68
N PRO A 150 29.35 5.65 -8.92
CA PRO A 150 30.62 5.16 -8.36
C PRO A 150 30.58 4.87 -6.84
N GLN A 151 31.26 3.81 -6.41
CA GLN A 151 31.37 3.42 -5.00
C GLN A 151 31.95 4.56 -4.13
N GLY A 152 31.43 4.74 -2.91
CA GLY A 152 32.02 5.62 -1.89
C GLY A 152 31.37 7.00 -1.68
N GLY A 153 30.17 7.25 -2.22
CA GLY A 153 29.35 8.41 -1.86
C GLY A 153 28.35 8.11 -0.73
N ALA A 154 27.91 9.12 0.02
CA ALA A 154 27.02 8.98 1.19
C ALA A 154 25.67 8.28 0.91
N LEU A 155 25.18 8.29 -0.35
CA LEU A 155 23.96 7.58 -0.76
C LEU A 155 24.21 6.13 -1.26
N ASN A 156 25.48 5.73 -1.39
CA ASN A 156 25.95 4.48 -2.00
C ASN A 156 26.52 3.50 -0.96
N GLU A 157 26.24 3.70 0.34
CA GLU A 157 26.81 2.90 1.43
C GLU A 157 26.11 1.54 1.55
N TRP A 158 26.45 0.64 0.63
CA TRP A 158 26.24 -0.79 0.79
C TRP A 158 27.44 -1.39 1.52
N PHE A 159 27.19 -2.19 2.55
CA PHE A 159 28.22 -2.95 3.24
C PHE A 159 28.00 -4.44 3.04
N THR A 160 29.09 -5.18 3.15
CA THR A 160 29.08 -6.63 2.97
C THR A 160 29.00 -7.33 4.32
N TYR A 161 28.31 -8.45 4.34
CA TYR A 161 28.30 -9.37 5.46
C TYR A 161 28.47 -10.77 4.92
N GLU A 162 29.30 -11.57 5.58
CA GLU A 162 29.44 -13.00 5.32
C GLU A 162 29.59 -13.75 6.64
N HIS A 163 29.03 -14.96 6.73
CA HIS A 163 29.10 -15.77 7.94
C HIS A 163 30.51 -16.35 8.13
N TYR A 164 31.06 -16.99 7.10
CA TYR A 164 32.45 -17.43 7.07
C TYR A 164 33.30 -16.43 6.28
N THR A 165 34.17 -15.73 6.99
CA THR A 165 35.03 -14.69 6.43
C THR A 165 35.95 -15.21 5.33
N GLY A 166 36.02 -14.49 4.22
CA GLY A 166 36.89 -14.77 3.08
C GLY A 166 36.37 -15.83 2.12
N LEU A 167 35.14 -16.33 2.30
CA LEU A 167 34.56 -17.34 1.41
C LEU A 167 33.71 -16.74 0.29
N THR A 168 33.38 -15.45 0.36
CA THR A 168 32.59 -14.77 -0.68
C THR A 168 33.35 -13.62 -1.31
N ASN A 169 33.44 -13.65 -2.64
CA ASN A 169 33.89 -12.51 -3.42
C ASN A 169 32.72 -11.55 -3.64
N PHE A 170 32.78 -10.40 -2.98
CA PHE A 170 31.84 -9.29 -3.19
C PHE A 170 32.39 -8.38 -4.28
N ILE A 171 31.66 -8.29 -5.40
CA ILE A 171 32.14 -7.59 -6.59
C ILE A 171 31.14 -6.51 -7.00
N TRP A 172 31.67 -5.32 -7.24
CA TRP A 172 30.96 -4.23 -7.90
C TRP A 172 31.26 -4.31 -9.39
N GLN A 173 30.45 -5.06 -10.14
CA GLN A 173 30.77 -5.46 -11.51
C GLN A 173 30.57 -4.31 -12.49
N GLN A 174 31.39 -4.29 -13.56
CA GLN A 174 31.19 -3.44 -14.72
C GLN A 174 30.84 -4.27 -15.97
N GLY A 175 29.79 -3.89 -16.70
CA GLY A 175 29.25 -4.56 -17.90
C GLY A 175 28.37 -5.78 -17.60
N GLY A 176 27.45 -6.09 -18.51
CA GLY A 176 26.59 -7.29 -18.43
C GLY A 176 25.45 -7.22 -17.40
N CYS A 177 25.12 -6.01 -16.93
CA CYS A 177 24.05 -5.68 -15.99
C CYS A 177 22.80 -5.17 -16.74
N VAL A 178 21.69 -4.94 -16.04
CA VAL A 178 20.39 -4.56 -16.62
C VAL A 178 20.35 -3.06 -16.91
N GLN A 179 20.12 -2.67 -18.17
CA GLN A 179 19.98 -1.27 -18.62
C GLN A 179 21.18 -0.34 -18.35
N GLY A 180 22.31 -0.88 -17.92
CA GLY A 180 23.49 -0.09 -17.59
C GLY A 180 24.77 -0.91 -17.48
N ASN A 181 25.80 -0.28 -16.91
CA ASN A 181 27.13 -0.83 -16.85
C ASN A 181 27.46 -1.43 -15.47
N ARG A 182 26.61 -1.39 -14.43
CA ARG A 182 27.04 -1.86 -13.10
C ARG A 182 25.99 -2.59 -12.30
N CYS A 183 26.42 -3.52 -11.46
CA CYS A 183 25.55 -4.32 -10.61
C CYS A 183 26.33 -4.94 -9.43
N LEU A 184 25.60 -5.33 -8.39
CA LEU A 184 26.15 -6.05 -7.25
C LEU A 184 26.29 -7.53 -7.57
N VAL A 185 27.41 -8.14 -7.18
CA VAL A 185 27.66 -9.57 -7.36
C VAL A 185 28.17 -10.18 -6.07
N MET A 186 27.70 -11.39 -5.78
CA MET A 186 28.28 -12.29 -4.80
C MET A 186 28.65 -13.58 -5.48
N ASP A 187 29.90 -14.02 -5.29
CA ASP A 187 30.44 -15.23 -5.87
C ASP A 187 31.19 -16.00 -4.78
N ASN A 188 30.58 -17.08 -4.28
CA ASN A 188 31.21 -18.00 -3.34
C ASN A 188 31.54 -19.36 -3.99
N GLY A 189 31.35 -19.49 -5.31
CA GLY A 189 31.67 -20.70 -6.06
C GLY A 189 30.95 -21.93 -5.51
N MET A 190 31.69 -22.94 -5.06
CA MET A 190 31.11 -24.13 -4.42
C MET A 190 31.07 -24.04 -2.89
N ASN A 191 31.58 -22.96 -2.29
CA ASN A 191 31.63 -22.80 -0.85
C ASN A 191 30.25 -22.42 -0.34
N LEU A 192 29.74 -23.21 0.60
CA LEU A 192 28.53 -22.88 1.34
C LEU A 192 28.81 -21.70 2.27
N ASN A 193 28.11 -20.58 2.06
CA ASN A 193 28.15 -19.43 2.94
C ASN A 193 26.79 -18.74 3.02
N HIS A 194 26.65 -17.83 3.99
CA HIS A 194 25.59 -16.85 3.99
C HIS A 194 26.23 -15.49 3.79
N SER A 195 25.87 -14.85 2.69
CA SER A 195 26.48 -13.61 2.25
C SER A 195 25.42 -12.61 1.83
N SER A 196 25.66 -11.34 2.13
CA SER A 196 24.75 -10.26 1.76
C SER A 196 25.48 -8.96 1.47
N TRP A 197 25.00 -8.26 0.45
CA TRP A 197 25.12 -6.81 0.38
C TRP A 197 23.94 -6.20 1.13
N ARG A 198 24.22 -5.35 2.12
CA ARG A 198 23.20 -4.72 2.97
C ARG A 198 23.25 -3.21 2.85
N LYS A 199 22.07 -2.59 2.75
CA LYS A 199 21.85 -1.15 2.87
C LYS A 199 20.94 -0.92 4.06
N ASN A 200 21.33 -0.03 4.97
CA ASN A 200 20.45 0.33 6.07
C ASN A 200 19.30 1.19 5.52
N ILE A 201 18.07 0.78 5.80
CA ILE A 201 16.86 1.50 5.46
C ILE A 201 16.06 1.61 6.76
N ALA A 202 15.61 2.81 7.08
CA ALA A 202 14.69 2.99 8.19
C ALA A 202 13.26 2.93 7.64
N PHE A 203 12.61 1.82 7.91
CA PHE A 203 11.22 1.63 7.50
C PHE A 203 10.27 2.22 8.54
N SER A 204 9.09 2.64 8.09
CA SER A 204 8.02 3.05 9.00
C SER A 204 7.35 1.81 9.60
N PRO A 205 7.34 1.61 10.93
CA PRO A 205 6.71 0.45 11.56
C PRO A 205 5.20 0.36 11.26
N GLY A 206 4.69 -0.85 11.00
CA GLY A 206 3.29 -1.12 10.66
C GLY A 206 2.88 -0.77 9.23
N GLU A 207 3.80 -0.22 8.43
CA GLU A 207 3.58 0.08 7.02
C GLU A 207 4.00 -1.09 6.13
N TYR A 208 3.39 -1.15 4.94
CA TYR A 208 3.69 -2.17 3.95
C TYR A 208 4.61 -1.62 2.84
N TYR A 209 5.57 -2.44 2.44
CA TYR A 209 6.49 -2.11 1.37
C TYR A 209 6.67 -3.28 0.40
N SER A 210 6.84 -2.95 -0.88
CA SER A 210 7.27 -3.87 -1.92
C SER A 210 8.70 -3.53 -2.30
N VAL A 211 9.57 -4.53 -2.26
CA VAL A 211 10.92 -4.45 -2.80
C VAL A 211 10.89 -5.07 -4.19
N MET A 212 11.46 -4.38 -5.17
CA MET A 212 11.60 -4.89 -6.53
C MET A 212 13.04 -4.72 -7.00
N GLY A 213 13.56 -5.68 -7.73
CA GLY A 213 14.87 -5.54 -8.36
C GLY A 213 15.11 -6.65 -9.36
N TRP A 214 16.19 -6.56 -10.10
CA TRP A 214 16.59 -7.61 -11.01
C TRP A 214 17.57 -8.55 -10.34
N SER A 215 17.38 -9.85 -10.54
CA SER A 215 18.35 -10.85 -10.13
C SER A 215 18.69 -11.82 -11.25
N LYS A 216 19.94 -12.27 -11.22
CA LYS A 216 20.47 -13.35 -12.06
C LYS A 216 21.24 -14.31 -11.16
N GLY A 217 21.21 -15.59 -11.49
CA GLY A 217 21.90 -16.63 -10.71
C GLY A 217 22.60 -17.63 -11.61
N GLU A 218 23.75 -18.11 -11.16
CA GLU A 218 24.53 -19.14 -11.82
C GLU A 218 24.94 -20.20 -10.79
N ASN A 219 24.52 -21.43 -11.04
CA ASN A 219 24.80 -22.60 -10.20
C ASN A 219 24.49 -22.36 -8.72
N VAL A 220 23.40 -21.62 -8.44
CA VAL A 220 23.02 -21.31 -7.06
C VAL A 220 22.50 -22.57 -6.38
N GLY A 221 23.31 -23.10 -5.47
CA GLY A 221 23.02 -24.26 -4.64
C GLY A 221 22.67 -23.86 -3.21
N GLY A 222 22.20 -24.83 -2.43
CA GLY A 222 21.85 -24.66 -1.02
C GLY A 222 20.94 -25.80 -0.56
N ASP A 223 20.72 -25.87 0.74
CA ASP A 223 19.74 -26.75 1.39
C ASP A 223 18.29 -26.33 1.01
N PHE A 224 17.28 -26.82 1.74
CA PHE A 224 15.87 -26.65 1.31
C PHE A 224 15.36 -25.20 1.40
N HIS A 225 15.92 -24.34 2.27
CA HIS A 225 15.38 -23.02 2.61
C HIS A 225 16.18 -21.81 2.10
N GLU A 226 17.17 -22.00 1.21
CA GLU A 226 18.12 -20.97 0.79
C GLU A 226 18.19 -20.79 -0.73
N GLY A 227 18.95 -19.78 -1.16
CA GLY A 227 19.10 -19.41 -2.56
C GLY A 227 19.65 -17.99 -2.70
N ALA A 228 19.39 -17.37 -3.85
CA ALA A 228 19.68 -15.96 -4.08
C ALA A 228 18.40 -15.13 -4.19
N GLY A 229 18.38 -13.95 -3.56
CA GLY A 229 17.23 -13.06 -3.61
C GLY A 229 17.41 -11.78 -2.80
N PHE A 230 16.32 -11.04 -2.62
CA PHE A 230 16.28 -9.88 -1.73
C PHE A 230 15.56 -10.24 -0.44
N GLY A 231 15.98 -9.67 0.69
CA GLY A 231 15.31 -9.85 1.97
C GLY A 231 15.49 -8.66 2.89
N ILE A 232 14.72 -8.63 3.98
CA ILE A 232 14.79 -7.56 4.98
C ILE A 232 15.52 -8.07 6.20
N TYR A 233 16.54 -7.34 6.65
CA TYR A 233 17.22 -7.58 7.90
C TYR A 233 16.56 -6.84 9.05
N ASP A 234 16.08 -7.62 10.02
CA ASP A 234 15.41 -7.14 11.22
C ASP A 234 16.09 -7.73 12.48
N GLY A 235 17.42 -7.60 12.52
CA GLY A 235 18.23 -8.13 13.61
C GLY A 235 18.61 -9.61 13.42
N PRO A 236 19.28 -10.21 14.42
CA PRO A 236 19.81 -11.56 14.29
C PRO A 236 18.71 -12.61 14.08
N ASN A 237 17.54 -12.48 14.71
CA ASN A 237 16.54 -13.55 14.74
C ASN A 237 15.36 -13.34 13.78
N ASN A 238 15.31 -12.24 13.02
CA ASN A 238 14.18 -11.92 12.16
C ASN A 238 14.66 -11.41 10.80
N SER A 239 14.34 -12.13 9.74
CA SER A 239 14.42 -11.58 8.41
C SER A 239 13.32 -12.13 7.49
N TYR A 240 12.68 -11.22 6.76
CA TYR A 240 11.61 -11.53 5.82
C TYR A 240 12.23 -11.84 4.46
N TRP A 241 11.86 -12.98 3.88
CA TRP A 241 12.37 -13.42 2.58
C TRP A 241 11.36 -14.26 1.83
N ASP A 242 10.95 -13.80 0.64
CA ASP A 242 9.93 -14.49 -0.17
C ASP A 242 10.52 -15.12 -1.45
N PHE A 243 11.62 -14.58 -2.00
CA PHE A 243 12.21 -15.08 -3.25
C PHE A 243 13.51 -15.87 -3.05
N LYS A 244 13.47 -17.20 -3.21
CA LYS A 244 14.62 -18.11 -3.05
C LYS A 244 15.08 -18.70 -4.39
N GLY A 245 15.80 -17.91 -5.18
CA GLY A 245 16.31 -18.35 -6.48
C GLY A 245 17.32 -19.50 -6.35
N LYS A 246 17.07 -20.62 -7.02
CA LYS A 246 17.98 -21.79 -7.10
C LYS A 246 18.33 -22.13 -8.55
N GLY A 247 19.48 -22.78 -8.72
CA GLY A 247 20.00 -23.19 -10.02
C GLY A 247 20.56 -22.02 -10.82
N THR A 248 20.38 -22.07 -12.14
CA THR A 248 20.86 -21.03 -13.06
C THR A 248 19.67 -20.37 -13.74
N TRP A 249 19.61 -19.05 -13.67
CA TRP A 249 18.58 -18.25 -14.33
C TRP A 249 19.19 -16.95 -14.86
N ASN A 250 18.66 -16.47 -15.98
CA ASN A 250 19.02 -15.16 -16.52
C ASN A 250 18.30 -14.03 -15.78
N TRP A 251 18.70 -12.78 -16.02
CA TRP A 251 18.07 -11.58 -15.45
C TRP A 251 16.54 -11.66 -15.50
N ARG A 252 15.93 -11.63 -14.32
CA ARG A 252 14.48 -11.49 -14.13
C ARG A 252 14.22 -10.49 -13.03
N GLU A 253 13.12 -9.76 -13.16
CA GLU A 253 12.63 -8.98 -12.05
C GLU A 253 12.12 -9.93 -10.96
N VAL A 254 12.47 -9.61 -9.72
CA VAL A 254 12.02 -10.29 -8.51
C VAL A 254 11.42 -9.22 -7.62
N ALA A 255 10.32 -9.56 -6.98
CA ALA A 255 9.66 -8.67 -6.04
C ALA A 255 9.11 -9.46 -4.86
N PHE A 256 9.06 -8.82 -3.71
CA PHE A 256 8.34 -9.33 -2.56
C PHE A 256 7.75 -8.18 -1.75
N THR A 257 6.63 -8.45 -1.11
CA THR A 257 5.92 -7.48 -0.26
C THR A 257 6.02 -7.93 1.19
N PHE A 258 6.16 -6.99 2.12
CA PHE A 258 6.25 -7.28 3.54
C PHE A 258 5.65 -6.14 4.38
N GLU A 259 5.14 -6.51 5.55
CA GLU A 259 4.82 -5.56 6.62
C GLU A 259 6.08 -5.27 7.44
N VAL A 260 6.28 -4.02 7.81
CA VAL A 260 7.39 -3.62 8.69
C VAL A 260 7.00 -3.90 10.14
N PRO A 261 7.76 -4.70 10.90
CA PRO A 261 7.47 -4.96 12.31
C PRO A 261 7.48 -3.70 13.18
N ALA A 262 6.78 -3.75 14.31
CA ALA A 262 6.64 -2.63 15.26
C ALA A 262 7.97 -2.02 15.76
N HIS A 263 9.07 -2.77 15.69
CA HIS A 263 10.41 -2.33 16.13
C HIS A 263 11.26 -1.71 15.00
N GLY A 264 10.72 -1.61 13.78
CA GLY A 264 11.36 -1.03 12.61
C GLY A 264 12.51 -1.88 12.09
N SER A 265 12.32 -2.51 10.93
CA SER A 265 13.39 -3.20 10.21
C SER A 265 14.54 -2.24 9.91
N ARG A 266 15.79 -2.75 9.90
CA ARG A 266 16.98 -1.90 9.81
C ARG A 266 17.77 -2.02 8.51
N GLY A 267 17.56 -3.06 7.71
CA GLY A 267 18.32 -3.23 6.47
C GLY A 267 17.57 -3.93 5.35
N LEU A 268 17.93 -3.59 4.12
CA LEU A 268 17.57 -4.29 2.90
C LEU A 268 18.79 -5.03 2.36
N ASP A 269 18.62 -6.32 2.08
CA ASP A 269 19.70 -7.20 1.70
C ASP A 269 19.49 -7.78 0.31
N ALA A 270 20.52 -7.69 -0.53
CA ALA A 270 20.73 -8.64 -1.62
C ALA A 270 21.52 -9.83 -1.04
N ARG A 271 20.95 -11.03 -1.08
CA ARG A 271 21.41 -12.22 -0.33
C ARG A 271 21.72 -13.42 -1.21
N LEU A 272 22.81 -14.11 -0.90
CA LEU A 272 23.14 -15.45 -1.35
C LEU A 272 23.34 -16.31 -0.09
N GLY A 273 22.32 -17.08 0.29
CA GLY A 273 22.28 -17.83 1.56
C GLY A 273 21.14 -17.41 2.48
N GLN A 274 21.28 -17.70 3.77
CA GLN A 274 20.21 -17.71 4.78
C GLN A 274 19.18 -16.55 4.83
N SER A 275 17.96 -16.93 5.26
CA SER A 275 16.82 -16.04 5.57
C SER A 275 16.50 -15.86 7.06
N TRP A 276 17.11 -16.61 7.96
CA TRP A 276 16.65 -16.68 9.35
C TRP A 276 17.74 -17.29 10.22
N LEU A 277 18.33 -16.61 11.20
CA LEU A 277 19.20 -17.30 12.16
C LEU A 277 18.30 -18.03 13.16
N ASP A 278 18.16 -19.35 12.99
CA ASP A 278 17.73 -20.20 14.09
C ASP A 278 18.94 -20.42 15.01
N PHE A 279 18.75 -20.39 16.32
CA PHE A 279 19.80 -20.68 17.30
C PHE A 279 20.45 -22.05 17.09
N PHE A 280 19.77 -22.96 16.36
CA PHE A 280 20.22 -24.33 16.14
C PHE A 280 20.67 -24.64 14.70
N TYR A 281 20.30 -23.85 13.69
CA TYR A 281 20.60 -24.15 12.28
C TYR A 281 20.95 -22.90 11.47
N VAL A 282 22.13 -22.96 10.83
CA VAL A 282 22.62 -21.95 9.89
C VAL A 282 22.58 -22.56 8.49
N TRP A 283 21.79 -21.96 7.61
CA TRP A 283 21.61 -22.47 6.26
C TRP A 283 22.40 -21.68 5.22
N PHE A 284 23.07 -22.38 4.33
CA PHE A 284 24.05 -21.78 3.44
C PHE A 284 23.69 -21.99 1.97
N SER A 285 24.13 -21.06 1.13
CA SER A 285 24.08 -21.21 -0.32
C SER A 285 25.47 -21.17 -0.91
N SER A 286 25.59 -21.76 -2.09
CA SER A 286 26.75 -21.65 -2.95
C SER A 286 26.34 -21.09 -4.32
N GLY A 287 27.31 -20.73 -5.14
CA GLY A 287 27.14 -20.27 -6.51
C GLY A 287 27.43 -18.78 -6.67
N LYS A 288 26.78 -18.20 -7.68
CA LYS A 288 26.98 -16.80 -8.04
C LYS A 288 25.65 -16.12 -8.30
N ALA A 289 25.49 -14.92 -7.75
CA ALA A 289 24.28 -14.13 -7.90
C ALA A 289 24.60 -12.67 -8.20
N TRP A 290 23.79 -12.08 -9.07
CA TRP A 290 23.84 -10.67 -9.42
C TRP A 290 22.53 -9.98 -9.06
N TYR A 291 22.61 -8.72 -8.69
CA TYR A 291 21.48 -7.89 -8.29
C TYR A 291 21.62 -6.50 -8.89
N ASP A 292 20.50 -5.97 -9.37
CA ASP A 292 20.50 -4.71 -10.10
C ASP A 292 19.16 -3.96 -10.00
N ASN A 293 19.17 -2.66 -10.24
CA ASN A 293 18.00 -1.78 -10.33
C ASN A 293 16.99 -1.98 -9.19
N LEU A 294 17.46 -1.83 -7.95
CA LEU A 294 16.67 -2.02 -6.75
C LEU A 294 15.74 -0.83 -6.51
N ARG A 295 14.47 -1.15 -6.27
CA ARG A 295 13.38 -0.22 -6.05
C ARG A 295 12.63 -0.62 -4.80
N LEU A 296 12.08 0.37 -4.14
CA LEU A 296 11.22 0.23 -2.98
C LEU A 296 9.99 1.08 -3.21
N GLU A 297 8.82 0.50 -2.96
CA GLU A 297 7.55 1.20 -3.05
C GLU A 297 6.83 0.98 -1.72
N ARG A 298 6.46 2.08 -1.06
CA ARG A 298 5.52 2.01 0.07
C ARG A 298 4.13 1.79 -0.51
N LEU A 299 3.42 0.78 -0.02
CA LEU A 299 2.06 0.51 -0.45
C LEU A 299 1.10 1.52 0.19
N ILE A 300 0.01 1.77 -0.52
CA ILE A 300 -1.16 2.52 -0.05
C ILE A 300 -1.92 1.61 0.89
N LYS A 301 -2.03 2.01 2.15
CA LYS A 301 -2.83 1.31 3.16
C LYS A 301 -4.05 2.16 3.48
N VAL A 302 -5.24 1.62 3.22
CA VAL A 302 -6.51 2.29 3.49
C VAL A 302 -7.35 1.41 4.41
N ASP A 303 -7.59 1.91 5.61
CA ASP A 303 -8.37 1.21 6.64
C ASP A 303 -9.86 1.55 6.53
N GLY A 304 -10.68 0.51 6.43
CA GLY A 304 -12.13 0.51 6.65
C GLY A 304 -12.47 0.13 8.10
N GLN A 305 -13.74 -0.22 8.33
CA GLN A 305 -14.19 -0.67 9.65
C GLN A 305 -13.84 -2.12 9.94
N HIS A 306 -13.94 -2.99 8.93
CA HIS A 306 -13.70 -4.44 9.00
C HIS A 306 -12.79 -4.96 7.88
N THR A 307 -12.28 -4.04 7.05
CA THR A 307 -11.49 -4.34 5.86
C THR A 307 -10.33 -3.37 5.77
N THR A 308 -9.14 -3.87 5.47
CA THR A 308 -7.98 -3.02 5.16
C THR A 308 -7.47 -3.36 3.77
N ILE A 309 -7.28 -2.35 2.92
CA ILE A 309 -6.77 -2.49 1.56
C ILE A 309 -5.32 -2.02 1.51
N ILE A 310 -4.43 -2.87 0.98
CA ILE A 310 -2.99 -2.63 0.90
C ILE A 310 -2.52 -2.87 -0.54
N LEU A 311 -2.41 -1.80 -1.32
CA LEU A 311 -2.16 -1.88 -2.77
C LEU A 311 -1.03 -0.95 -3.20
N GLU A 312 -0.44 -1.20 -4.37
CA GLU A 312 0.47 -0.22 -4.96
C GLU A 312 -0.31 0.96 -5.56
N LYS A 313 0.29 2.15 -5.64
CA LYS A 313 -0.41 3.32 -6.22
C LYS A 313 -0.94 3.08 -7.60
N SER A 314 -0.10 2.44 -8.41
CA SER A 314 -0.42 2.19 -9.82
C SER A 314 -1.63 1.28 -9.97
N ASP A 315 -2.00 0.53 -8.92
CA ASP A 315 -3.24 -0.25 -8.93
C ASP A 315 -4.48 0.64 -8.74
N LEU A 316 -4.31 1.81 -8.15
CA LEU A 316 -5.35 2.78 -7.83
C LEU A 316 -5.49 3.91 -8.87
N ASP A 317 -4.65 3.94 -9.92
CA ASP A 317 -4.66 4.99 -10.96
C ASP A 317 -6.00 5.16 -11.69
N HIS A 318 -6.92 4.19 -11.55
CA HIS A 318 -8.22 4.15 -12.20
C HIS A 318 -9.42 4.27 -11.25
N VAL A 319 -9.19 4.57 -9.97
CA VAL A 319 -10.24 4.79 -8.97
C VAL A 319 -9.99 6.09 -8.21
N SER A 320 -11.05 6.84 -7.93
CA SER A 320 -10.96 8.03 -7.09
C SER A 320 -10.91 7.66 -5.61
N ASP A 321 -10.39 8.53 -4.73
CA ASP A 321 -10.42 8.30 -3.28
C ASP A 321 -11.84 8.03 -2.77
N THR A 322 -12.84 8.70 -3.36
CA THR A 322 -14.25 8.48 -3.04
C THR A 322 -14.75 7.13 -3.53
N GLY A 323 -14.40 6.73 -4.77
CA GLY A 323 -14.72 5.41 -5.30
C GLY A 323 -14.12 4.28 -4.48
N LEU A 324 -12.85 4.42 -4.09
CA LEU A 324 -12.13 3.46 -3.26
C LEU A 324 -12.76 3.36 -1.86
N ALA A 325 -13.01 4.49 -1.21
CA ALA A 325 -13.66 4.51 0.11
C ALA A 325 -15.06 3.88 0.08
N ASN A 326 -15.84 4.14 -0.98
CA ASN A 326 -17.16 3.52 -1.15
C ASN A 326 -17.05 2.01 -1.35
N TRP A 327 -16.05 1.54 -2.10
CA TRP A 327 -15.83 0.11 -2.30
C TRP A 327 -15.38 -0.59 -1.01
N ILE A 328 -14.50 0.03 -0.22
CA ILE A 328 -14.11 -0.49 1.10
C ILE A 328 -15.33 -0.58 2.02
N ALA A 329 -16.19 0.45 2.05
CA ALA A 329 -17.45 0.41 2.80
C ALA A 329 -18.44 -0.68 2.29
N ASN A 330 -18.35 -1.09 1.02
CA ASN A 330 -19.10 -2.23 0.51
C ASN A 330 -18.55 -3.55 1.06
N LEU A 331 -17.23 -3.70 1.10
CA LEU A 331 -16.55 -4.87 1.67
C LEU A 331 -16.80 -4.98 3.17
N ASP A 332 -16.81 -3.88 3.92
CA ASP A 332 -17.17 -3.86 5.35
C ASP A 332 -18.60 -4.40 5.57
N ARG A 333 -19.54 -4.01 4.71
CA ARG A 333 -20.92 -4.55 4.76
C ARG A 333 -20.97 -6.03 4.40
N ALA A 334 -20.15 -6.46 3.44
CA ALA A 334 -20.03 -7.87 3.07
C ALA A 334 -19.47 -8.71 4.23
N HIS A 335 -18.40 -8.25 4.88
CA HIS A 335 -17.84 -8.86 6.09
C HIS A 335 -18.91 -9.03 7.17
N GLN A 336 -19.61 -7.95 7.53
CA GLN A 336 -20.67 -7.98 8.53
C GLN A 336 -21.79 -8.96 8.15
N ALA A 337 -22.21 -8.99 6.89
CA ALA A 337 -23.23 -9.92 6.41
C ALA A 337 -22.75 -11.37 6.52
N MET A 338 -21.50 -11.68 6.16
CA MET A 338 -20.95 -13.04 6.28
C MET A 338 -20.76 -13.47 7.75
N ALA A 339 -20.35 -12.54 8.62
CA ALA A 339 -20.31 -12.76 10.06
C ALA A 339 -21.72 -13.05 10.63
N ASP A 340 -22.73 -12.30 10.19
CA ASP A 340 -24.13 -12.51 10.55
C ASP A 340 -24.73 -13.78 9.91
N LEU A 341 -24.25 -14.25 8.77
CA LEU A 341 -24.68 -15.53 8.19
C LEU A 341 -24.12 -16.71 8.98
N THR A 342 -22.81 -16.69 9.24
CA THR A 342 -22.07 -17.86 9.76
C THR A 342 -22.00 -17.89 11.29
N GLY A 343 -22.04 -16.72 11.93
CA GLY A 343 -21.81 -16.58 13.37
C GLY A 343 -20.34 -16.70 13.79
N VAL A 344 -19.40 -16.64 12.83
CA VAL A 344 -17.97 -16.69 13.08
C VAL A 344 -17.31 -15.44 12.50
N THR A 345 -16.28 -14.97 13.18
CA THR A 345 -15.37 -13.94 12.67
C THR A 345 -13.96 -14.36 13.09
N VAL A 346 -13.15 -14.82 12.13
CA VAL A 346 -11.76 -15.24 12.39
C VAL A 346 -10.83 -14.05 12.29
N TYR A 347 -11.06 -13.18 11.30
CA TYR A 347 -10.27 -11.99 11.04
C TYR A 347 -11.14 -10.72 11.07
N ASP A 348 -10.67 -9.71 11.80
CA ASP A 348 -11.28 -8.38 11.86
C ASP A 348 -10.18 -7.35 12.23
N PRO A 349 -9.67 -6.58 11.26
CA PRO A 349 -10.10 -6.52 9.85
C PRO A 349 -9.63 -7.75 9.03
N ILE A 350 -10.29 -7.99 7.88
CA ILE A 350 -9.73 -8.77 6.77
C ILE A 350 -8.84 -7.83 5.94
N GLU A 351 -7.57 -8.19 5.76
CA GLU A 351 -6.63 -7.44 4.94
C GLU A 351 -6.63 -7.97 3.49
N VAL A 352 -6.60 -7.07 2.50
CA VAL A 352 -6.41 -7.40 1.08
C VAL A 352 -5.09 -6.82 0.61
N LEU A 353 -4.14 -7.69 0.28
CA LEU A 353 -2.78 -7.34 -0.13
C LEU A 353 -2.56 -7.58 -1.62
N GLY A 354 -2.17 -6.54 -2.35
CA GLY A 354 -1.71 -6.67 -3.73
C GLY A 354 -0.35 -7.37 -3.81
N VAL A 355 -0.27 -8.47 -4.55
CA VAL A 355 0.97 -9.25 -4.72
C VAL A 355 1.41 -9.33 -6.18
N ARG A 356 2.71 -9.16 -6.41
CA ARG A 356 3.33 -9.26 -7.75
C ARG A 356 3.65 -10.69 -8.17
N HIS A 357 3.89 -11.58 -7.22
CA HIS A 357 4.08 -13.00 -7.51
C HIS A 357 2.72 -13.68 -7.60
N TYR A 358 2.59 -14.65 -8.50
CA TYR A 358 1.35 -15.39 -8.65
C TYR A 358 1.07 -16.20 -7.37
N PRO A 359 -0.01 -15.92 -6.64
CA PRO A 359 -0.26 -16.54 -5.33
C PRO A 359 -0.84 -17.97 -5.45
N GLY A 360 -1.12 -18.44 -6.66
CA GLY A 360 -1.79 -19.73 -6.91
C GLY A 360 -3.19 -19.58 -7.51
N GLY A 361 -3.75 -18.37 -7.50
CA GLY A 361 -5.06 -18.04 -8.06
C GLY A 361 -5.16 -16.59 -8.54
N TRP A 362 -6.36 -16.20 -8.97
CA TRP A 362 -6.69 -14.80 -9.30
C TRP A 362 -6.53 -13.90 -8.06
N ALA A 363 -7.05 -14.39 -6.93
CA ALA A 363 -6.69 -14.03 -5.59
C ALA A 363 -6.65 -15.34 -4.77
N VAL A 364 -6.14 -15.27 -3.53
CA VAL A 364 -6.14 -16.40 -2.60
C VAL A 364 -6.48 -15.88 -1.20
N ALA A 365 -7.49 -16.48 -0.58
CA ALA A 365 -7.93 -16.17 0.77
C ALA A 365 -6.89 -16.43 1.87
N GLY A 366 -7.16 -15.88 3.05
CA GLY A 366 -6.26 -15.80 4.19
C GLY A 366 -6.24 -14.37 4.72
N ASN A 367 -5.47 -14.14 5.78
CA ASN A 367 -5.24 -12.78 6.27
C ASN A 367 -3.73 -12.48 6.22
N PRO A 368 -3.25 -11.78 5.17
CA PRO A 368 -4.03 -11.08 4.14
C PRO A 368 -4.55 -11.98 3.00
N VAL A 369 -5.66 -11.57 2.37
CA VAL A 369 -6.12 -12.04 1.06
C VAL A 369 -5.11 -11.54 0.03
N GLN A 370 -4.45 -12.45 -0.67
CA GLN A 370 -3.43 -12.11 -1.66
C GLN A 370 -4.08 -11.89 -3.04
N TRP A 371 -4.12 -10.65 -3.51
CA TRP A 371 -4.70 -10.31 -4.81
C TRP A 371 -3.63 -10.14 -5.88
N TYR A 372 -3.68 -10.93 -6.95
CA TYR A 372 -2.65 -10.91 -7.99
C TYR A 372 -2.71 -9.61 -8.81
N LYS A 373 -1.62 -8.83 -8.74
CA LYS A 373 -1.49 -7.48 -9.29
C LYS A 373 -2.04 -7.28 -10.71
N PRO A 374 -1.79 -8.16 -11.70
CA PRO A 374 -2.27 -7.95 -13.07
C PRO A 374 -3.78 -7.78 -13.20
N TYR A 375 -4.56 -8.18 -12.19
CA TYR A 375 -6.01 -8.06 -12.21
C TYR A 375 -6.55 -6.84 -11.44
N ILE A 376 -5.73 -6.12 -10.68
CA ILE A 376 -6.21 -5.11 -9.72
C ILE A 376 -6.64 -3.83 -10.43
N ALA A 377 -5.79 -3.25 -11.27
CA ALA A 377 -6.06 -1.95 -11.91
C ALA A 377 -7.33 -1.96 -12.78
N GLU A 378 -7.57 -3.05 -13.52
CA GLU A 378 -8.82 -3.21 -14.29
C GLU A 378 -10.04 -3.27 -13.36
N ASN A 379 -9.94 -3.98 -12.24
CA ASN A 379 -11.02 -4.06 -11.26
C ASN A 379 -11.30 -2.72 -10.59
N MET A 380 -10.26 -1.94 -10.27
CA MET A 380 -10.42 -0.57 -9.75
C MET A 380 -11.14 0.34 -10.76
N ALA A 381 -10.87 0.18 -12.06
CA ALA A 381 -11.63 0.87 -13.09
C ALA A 381 -13.12 0.45 -13.11
N ARG A 382 -13.44 -0.84 -12.88
CA ARG A 382 -14.83 -1.32 -12.79
C ARG A 382 -15.55 -0.81 -11.54
N VAL A 383 -14.85 -0.76 -10.41
CA VAL A 383 -15.34 -0.15 -9.16
C VAL A 383 -15.78 1.30 -9.43
N GLU A 384 -14.90 2.11 -10.03
CA GLU A 384 -15.18 3.52 -10.31
C GLU A 384 -16.32 3.70 -11.33
N GLN A 385 -16.28 2.96 -12.45
CA GLN A 385 -17.20 3.19 -13.57
C GLN A 385 -18.58 2.56 -13.38
N HIS A 386 -18.65 1.46 -12.63
CA HIS A 386 -19.85 0.64 -12.56
C HIS A 386 -20.33 0.36 -11.13
N GLY A 387 -19.56 0.73 -10.10
CA GLY A 387 -19.87 0.39 -8.72
C GLY A 387 -19.76 -1.11 -8.45
N ASP A 388 -18.85 -1.80 -9.16
CA ASP A 388 -18.58 -3.23 -9.00
C ASP A 388 -18.08 -3.53 -7.58
N TRP A 389 -18.63 -4.54 -6.92
CA TRP A 389 -18.18 -5.03 -5.62
C TRP A 389 -17.03 -6.03 -5.76
N VAL A 390 -16.74 -6.48 -6.99
CA VAL A 390 -15.67 -7.42 -7.33
C VAL A 390 -15.95 -8.81 -6.74
N PHE A 391 -16.69 -9.64 -7.49
CA PHE A 391 -17.11 -10.98 -7.07
C PHE A 391 -15.95 -11.84 -6.54
N GLY A 392 -14.79 -11.80 -7.20
CA GLY A 392 -13.62 -12.58 -6.79
C GLY A 392 -13.17 -12.26 -5.36
N ILE A 393 -13.14 -10.98 -4.97
CA ILE A 393 -12.77 -10.59 -3.60
C ILE A 393 -13.84 -10.99 -2.60
N LEU A 394 -15.13 -10.89 -2.95
CA LEU A 394 -16.20 -11.41 -2.10
C LEU A 394 -16.10 -12.94 -1.91
N HIS A 395 -15.69 -13.67 -2.95
CA HIS A 395 -15.45 -15.12 -2.87
C HIS A 395 -14.30 -15.44 -1.90
N GLU A 396 -13.17 -14.74 -2.01
CA GLU A 396 -12.04 -14.93 -1.09
C GLU A 396 -12.41 -14.59 0.37
N PHE A 397 -13.17 -13.50 0.58
CA PHE A 397 -13.72 -13.20 1.92
C PHE A 397 -14.54 -14.37 2.44
N GLY A 398 -15.33 -15.01 1.57
CA GLY A 398 -16.12 -16.18 1.93
C GLY A 398 -15.28 -17.30 2.57
N HIS A 399 -14.07 -17.56 2.10
CA HIS A 399 -13.18 -18.54 2.71
C HIS A 399 -12.71 -18.15 4.11
N ASP A 400 -12.50 -16.86 4.41
CA ASP A 400 -12.10 -16.39 5.74
C ASP A 400 -13.20 -16.56 6.81
N PHE A 401 -14.42 -16.83 6.37
CA PHE A 401 -15.55 -17.23 7.22
C PHE A 401 -15.79 -18.75 7.20
N ASP A 402 -14.87 -19.59 6.71
CA ASP A 402 -15.04 -21.06 6.76
C ASP A 402 -14.71 -21.66 8.12
N HIS A 403 -15.31 -22.82 8.39
CA HIS A 403 -15.05 -23.59 9.59
C HIS A 403 -15.23 -25.08 9.31
N ASP A 404 -14.41 -25.90 9.95
CA ASP A 404 -14.41 -27.35 9.77
C ASP A 404 -15.77 -27.99 10.06
N ALA A 405 -16.58 -27.39 10.94
CA ALA A 405 -17.90 -27.91 11.32
C ALA A 405 -18.85 -28.10 10.13
N TRP A 406 -18.86 -27.18 9.15
CA TRP A 406 -19.74 -27.27 7.97
C TRP A 406 -18.98 -27.52 6.67
N ASN A 407 -17.68 -27.26 6.63
CA ASN A 407 -16.94 -27.27 5.37
C ASN A 407 -16.88 -28.67 4.75
N PHE A 408 -17.81 -28.92 3.82
CA PHE A 408 -17.83 -30.08 2.94
C PHE A 408 -17.27 -29.76 1.55
N ASP A 409 -17.12 -28.50 1.18
CA ASP A 409 -16.46 -28.04 -0.04
C ASP A 409 -16.14 -26.55 0.13
N ALA A 410 -14.87 -26.20 0.24
CA ALA A 410 -14.46 -24.83 0.56
C ALA A 410 -14.84 -23.86 -0.58
N GLU A 411 -14.61 -24.26 -1.84
CA GLU A 411 -14.92 -23.46 -3.04
C GLU A 411 -16.42 -23.18 -3.15
N PHE A 412 -17.24 -24.18 -2.82
CA PHE A 412 -18.69 -23.98 -2.69
C PHE A 412 -19.02 -22.91 -1.65
N PHE A 413 -18.43 -22.98 -0.46
CA PHE A 413 -18.76 -22.05 0.62
C PHE A 413 -18.23 -20.64 0.39
N GLY A 414 -17.07 -20.48 -0.26
CA GLY A 414 -16.57 -19.19 -0.74
C GLY A 414 -17.59 -18.51 -1.66
N SER A 415 -18.03 -19.23 -2.70
CA SER A 415 -19.04 -18.74 -3.65
C SER A 415 -20.43 -18.56 -3.03
N PHE A 416 -20.86 -19.46 -2.13
CA PHE A 416 -22.16 -19.37 -1.46
C PHE A 416 -22.28 -18.11 -0.61
N LYS A 417 -21.23 -17.76 0.14
CA LYS A 417 -21.21 -16.54 0.97
C LYS A 417 -21.14 -15.27 0.13
N ALA A 418 -20.36 -15.27 -0.95
CA ALA A 418 -20.39 -14.19 -1.94
C ALA A 418 -21.80 -14.02 -2.54
N ALA A 419 -22.46 -15.13 -2.89
CA ALA A 419 -23.82 -15.11 -3.41
C ALA A 419 -24.85 -14.62 -2.37
N TYR A 420 -24.69 -14.98 -1.09
CA TYR A 420 -25.49 -14.45 0.01
C TYR A 420 -25.36 -12.93 0.15
N VAL A 421 -24.14 -12.40 0.08
CA VAL A 421 -23.88 -10.95 0.08
C VAL A 421 -24.62 -10.29 -1.06
N ILE A 422 -24.51 -10.83 -2.27
CA ILE A 422 -25.19 -10.29 -3.46
C ILE A 422 -26.70 -10.34 -3.32
N ASP A 423 -27.23 -11.38 -2.66
CA ASP A 423 -28.66 -11.56 -2.50
C ASP A 423 -29.28 -10.63 -1.44
N THR A 424 -28.52 -10.31 -0.40
CA THR A 424 -29.04 -9.59 0.78
C THR A 424 -28.65 -8.12 0.83
N LEU A 425 -27.64 -7.71 0.06
CA LEU A 425 -27.17 -6.34 -0.04
C LEU A 425 -27.36 -5.82 -1.48
N PRO A 426 -27.35 -4.48 -1.70
CA PRO A 426 -27.41 -3.90 -3.04
C PRO A 426 -26.04 -4.02 -3.75
N ALA A 427 -25.47 -5.24 -3.79
CA ALA A 427 -24.18 -5.49 -4.39
C ALA A 427 -24.33 -5.68 -5.91
N LYS A 428 -23.58 -4.88 -6.66
CA LYS A 428 -23.44 -5.02 -8.12
C LYS A 428 -22.14 -5.74 -8.40
N VAL A 429 -22.21 -6.81 -9.20
CA VAL A 429 -21.03 -7.58 -9.58
C VAL A 429 -21.01 -7.86 -11.08
N LEU A 430 -19.82 -7.84 -11.68
CA LEU A 430 -19.63 -8.38 -13.03
C LEU A 430 -19.52 -9.91 -12.96
N LEU A 431 -20.40 -10.61 -13.68
CA LEU A 431 -20.37 -12.06 -13.82
C LEU A 431 -20.29 -12.45 -15.30
N ALA A 432 -19.48 -13.45 -15.63
CA ALA A 432 -19.25 -13.90 -17.00
C ALA A 432 -19.58 -15.39 -17.15
N GLU A 433 -20.66 -15.72 -17.85
CA GLU A 433 -21.07 -17.10 -18.10
C GLU A 433 -20.34 -17.67 -19.32
N HIS A 434 -19.99 -18.96 -19.28
CA HIS A 434 -19.31 -19.63 -20.39
C HIS A 434 -20.16 -19.55 -21.67
N GLY A 435 -19.68 -18.78 -22.65
CA GLY A 435 -20.37 -18.58 -23.93
C GLY A 435 -21.38 -17.42 -23.97
N LYS A 436 -21.46 -16.59 -22.92
CA LYS A 436 -22.21 -15.32 -22.91
C LYS A 436 -21.28 -14.15 -22.58
N PRO A 437 -21.60 -12.92 -23.03
CA PRO A 437 -20.87 -11.74 -22.60
C PRO A 437 -21.02 -11.52 -21.09
N ALA A 438 -19.99 -10.95 -20.47
CA ALA A 438 -20.05 -10.56 -19.08
C ALA A 438 -21.13 -9.48 -18.86
N GLU A 439 -21.88 -9.59 -17.77
CA GLU A 439 -22.98 -8.67 -17.44
C GLU A 439 -22.89 -8.23 -15.97
N TYR A 440 -23.21 -6.96 -15.73
CA TYR A 440 -23.33 -6.43 -14.37
C TYR A 440 -24.69 -6.79 -13.81
N LEU A 441 -24.69 -7.59 -12.74
CA LEU A 441 -25.89 -8.13 -12.11
C LEU A 441 -25.96 -7.72 -10.63
N GLU A 442 -27.19 -7.60 -10.13
CA GLU A 442 -27.49 -7.24 -8.74
C GLU A 442 -28.61 -8.15 -8.20
N GLY A 443 -28.58 -8.43 -6.90
CA GLY A 443 -29.65 -9.14 -6.20
C GLY A 443 -30.05 -10.44 -6.90
N ARG A 444 -31.36 -10.64 -7.07
CA ARG A 444 -31.90 -11.86 -7.67
C ARG A 444 -31.45 -12.12 -9.11
N ALA A 445 -31.08 -11.09 -9.87
CA ALA A 445 -30.64 -11.27 -11.25
C ALA A 445 -29.30 -12.02 -11.31
N ALA A 446 -28.41 -11.80 -10.33
CA ALA A 446 -27.14 -12.49 -10.23
C ALA A 446 -27.28 -14.00 -9.95
N ARG A 447 -28.41 -14.44 -9.37
CA ARG A 447 -28.66 -15.86 -9.07
C ARG A 447 -28.70 -16.74 -10.33
N ILE A 448 -29.16 -16.18 -11.46
CA ILE A 448 -29.28 -16.93 -12.72
C ILE A 448 -27.92 -17.44 -13.19
N PHE A 449 -26.84 -16.73 -12.85
CA PHE A 449 -25.47 -17.15 -13.14
C PHE A 449 -25.15 -18.54 -12.58
N PHE A 450 -25.54 -18.79 -11.33
CA PHE A 450 -25.33 -20.08 -10.67
C PHE A 450 -26.23 -21.17 -11.23
N GLN A 451 -27.41 -20.83 -11.74
CA GLN A 451 -28.41 -21.78 -12.22
C GLN A 451 -27.94 -22.58 -13.44
N THR A 452 -27.23 -21.93 -14.38
CA THR A 452 -26.83 -22.53 -15.66
C THR A 452 -25.39 -23.05 -15.66
N HIS A 453 -24.70 -22.99 -14.53
CA HIS A 453 -23.32 -23.42 -14.42
C HIS A 453 -23.18 -24.94 -14.67
N PRO A 454 -22.13 -25.43 -15.36
CA PRO A 454 -21.96 -26.85 -15.64
C PRO A 454 -21.67 -27.68 -14.38
N GLY A 455 -21.08 -27.09 -13.34
CA GLY A 455 -20.79 -27.77 -12.07
C GLY A 455 -22.00 -27.82 -11.14
N ILE A 456 -22.22 -28.96 -10.49
CA ILE A 456 -23.31 -29.11 -9.50
C ILE A 456 -23.11 -28.24 -8.26
N SER A 457 -21.87 -27.95 -7.87
CA SER A 457 -21.56 -27.05 -6.74
C SER A 457 -22.24 -25.69 -6.91
N ASP A 458 -22.03 -25.03 -8.04
CA ASP A 458 -22.64 -23.72 -8.34
C ASP A 458 -24.16 -23.81 -8.52
N ARG A 459 -24.67 -24.83 -9.23
CA ARG A 459 -26.13 -25.01 -9.35
C ARG A 459 -26.78 -25.25 -8.00
N PHE A 460 -26.08 -25.87 -7.06
CA PHE A 460 -26.55 -26.05 -5.71
C PHE A 460 -26.56 -24.73 -4.91
N ILE A 461 -25.65 -23.80 -5.18
CA ILE A 461 -25.75 -22.41 -4.66
C ILE A 461 -27.07 -21.80 -5.11
N TYR A 462 -27.39 -21.85 -6.41
CA TYR A 462 -28.68 -21.38 -6.91
C TYR A 462 -29.86 -22.04 -6.18
N ARG A 463 -29.78 -23.37 -5.96
CA ARG A 463 -30.81 -24.13 -5.25
C ARG A 463 -31.02 -23.61 -3.83
N LEU A 464 -29.95 -23.36 -3.07
CA LEU A 464 -30.05 -22.80 -1.71
C LEU A 464 -30.61 -21.37 -1.71
N LEU A 465 -30.23 -20.53 -2.69
CA LEU A 465 -30.81 -19.19 -2.83
C LEU A 465 -32.31 -19.25 -3.13
N ALA A 466 -32.75 -20.16 -4.00
CA ALA A 466 -34.17 -20.38 -4.28
C ALA A 466 -34.93 -20.93 -3.05
N ILE A 467 -34.30 -21.81 -2.26
CA ILE A 467 -34.86 -22.30 -1.00
C ILE A 467 -35.00 -21.15 0.02
N SER A 468 -34.02 -20.22 0.07
CA SER A 468 -34.07 -19.06 0.96
C SER A 468 -35.27 -18.16 0.70
N ASP A 469 -35.80 -18.10 -0.53
CA ASP A 469 -37.04 -17.38 -0.83
C ASP A 469 -38.27 -18.01 -0.17
N VAL A 470 -38.23 -19.31 0.10
CA VAL A 470 -39.33 -20.08 0.71
C VAL A 470 -39.24 -20.06 2.22
N ILE A 471 -38.03 -20.25 2.78
CA ILE A 471 -37.83 -20.44 4.23
C ILE A 471 -37.21 -19.24 4.95
N GLY A 472 -36.72 -18.24 4.21
CA GLY A 472 -35.96 -17.11 4.74
C GLY A 472 -34.51 -17.45 5.06
N TRP A 473 -33.71 -16.43 5.37
CA TRP A 473 -32.29 -16.58 5.75
C TRP A 473 -32.08 -16.92 7.23
N GLU A 474 -33.06 -16.69 8.09
CA GLU A 474 -32.95 -16.97 9.53
C GLU A 474 -32.71 -18.47 9.84
N PRO A 475 -33.39 -19.43 9.19
CA PRO A 475 -33.03 -20.84 9.33
C PRO A 475 -31.60 -21.19 8.90
N PHE A 476 -31.05 -20.52 7.88
CA PHE A 476 -29.65 -20.73 7.46
C PHE A 476 -28.69 -20.26 8.56
N LYS A 477 -28.94 -19.07 9.10
CA LYS A 477 -28.16 -18.53 10.23
C LYS A 477 -28.14 -19.51 11.39
N GLN A 478 -29.30 -19.97 11.83
CA GLN A 478 -29.45 -20.93 12.93
C GLN A 478 -28.77 -22.27 12.64
N THR A 479 -28.77 -22.70 11.38
CA THR A 479 -28.06 -23.91 10.91
C THR A 479 -26.55 -23.78 11.14
N PHE A 480 -25.91 -22.71 10.67
CA PHE A 480 -24.48 -22.48 10.89
C PHE A 480 -24.12 -22.49 12.38
N ARG A 481 -24.90 -21.79 13.22
CA ARG A 481 -24.67 -21.76 14.68
C ARG A 481 -24.85 -23.13 15.32
N SER A 482 -25.82 -23.90 14.86
CA SER A 482 -26.05 -25.25 15.38
C SER A 482 -24.91 -26.20 15.01
N MET A 483 -24.33 -26.09 13.81
CA MET A 483 -23.19 -26.90 13.40
C MET A 483 -21.94 -26.63 14.26
N LEU A 484 -21.69 -25.37 14.67
CA LEU A 484 -20.57 -25.04 15.58
C LEU A 484 -20.63 -25.78 16.91
N THR A 485 -21.84 -26.04 17.40
CA THR A 485 -22.08 -26.69 18.71
C THR A 485 -22.40 -28.17 18.60
N HIS A 486 -22.38 -28.75 17.39
CA HIS A 486 -22.83 -30.11 17.17
C HIS A 486 -21.83 -31.11 17.76
N SER A 487 -22.32 -31.99 18.65
CA SER A 487 -21.47 -32.88 19.45
C SER A 487 -20.98 -34.12 18.70
N SER A 488 -21.55 -34.44 17.53
CA SER A 488 -21.22 -35.65 16.78
C SER A 488 -20.09 -35.38 15.77
N PRO A 489 -19.09 -36.26 15.65
CA PRO A 489 -18.03 -36.10 14.66
C PRO A 489 -18.60 -36.31 13.24
N THR A 490 -18.87 -35.21 12.54
CA THR A 490 -19.15 -35.21 11.09
C THR A 490 -17.84 -35.16 10.33
N ASN A 491 -17.25 -36.33 10.08
CA ASN A 491 -15.89 -36.44 9.55
C ASN A 491 -15.83 -36.49 8.02
N THR A 492 -16.94 -36.79 7.34
CA THR A 492 -16.98 -36.83 5.87
C THR A 492 -17.74 -35.64 5.28
N ARG A 493 -17.38 -35.27 4.04
CA ARG A 493 -18.09 -34.24 3.26
C ARG A 493 -19.60 -34.52 3.23
N ARG A 494 -19.99 -35.78 3.01
CA ARG A 494 -21.38 -36.22 2.98
C ARG A 494 -22.09 -36.07 4.34
N GLN A 495 -21.46 -36.47 5.44
CA GLN A 495 -22.05 -36.33 6.77
C GLN A 495 -22.30 -34.86 7.14
N LYS A 496 -21.36 -33.97 6.80
CA LYS A 496 -21.53 -32.52 6.99
C LYS A 496 -22.67 -31.96 6.14
N PHE A 497 -22.76 -32.38 4.87
CA PHE A 497 -23.85 -32.00 3.99
C PHE A 497 -25.22 -32.46 4.53
N ASP A 498 -25.37 -33.73 4.89
CA ASP A 498 -26.62 -34.28 5.41
C ASP A 498 -27.02 -33.59 6.73
N LEU A 499 -26.05 -33.30 7.60
CA LEU A 499 -26.27 -32.53 8.82
C LEU A 499 -26.75 -31.10 8.50
N PHE A 500 -26.10 -30.41 7.55
CA PHE A 500 -26.49 -29.07 7.13
C PHE A 500 -27.94 -29.03 6.64
N ILE A 501 -28.33 -29.94 5.73
CA ILE A 501 -29.71 -30.01 5.20
C ILE A 501 -30.72 -30.45 6.26
N GLY A 502 -30.34 -31.36 7.16
CA GLY A 502 -31.17 -31.79 8.28
C GLY A 502 -31.47 -30.67 9.27
N LEU A 503 -30.44 -29.93 9.69
CA LEU A 503 -30.58 -28.76 10.57
C LEU A 503 -31.37 -27.64 9.88
N LEU A 504 -31.13 -27.41 8.60
CA LEU A 504 -31.90 -26.40 7.86
C LEU A 504 -33.38 -26.77 7.77
N SER A 505 -33.70 -28.06 7.61
CA SER A 505 -35.09 -28.56 7.68
C SER A 505 -35.70 -28.38 9.07
N GLN A 506 -34.92 -28.66 10.12
CA GLN A 506 -35.35 -28.50 11.50
C GLN A 506 -35.67 -27.03 11.84
N HIS A 507 -34.76 -26.11 11.51
CA HIS A 507 -34.90 -24.68 11.84
C HIS A 507 -35.96 -23.98 10.98
N SER A 508 -36.19 -24.45 9.75
CA SER A 508 -37.25 -23.90 8.89
C SER A 508 -38.64 -24.50 9.13
N GLY A 509 -38.71 -25.68 9.76
CA GLY A 509 -39.94 -26.47 9.83
C GLY A 509 -40.42 -27.01 8.49
N GLN A 510 -39.58 -26.99 7.45
CA GLN A 510 -39.88 -27.46 6.10
C GLN A 510 -38.95 -28.61 5.70
N ALA A 511 -39.43 -29.53 4.86
CA ALA A 511 -38.60 -30.63 4.36
C ALA A 511 -37.67 -30.15 3.24
N VAL A 512 -36.52 -29.55 3.60
CA VAL A 512 -35.60 -28.91 2.64
C VAL A 512 -35.02 -29.91 1.65
N ALA A 513 -34.73 -31.14 2.07
CA ALA A 513 -34.28 -32.20 1.17
C ALA A 513 -35.29 -32.47 0.03
N ALA A 514 -36.59 -32.30 0.27
CA ALA A 514 -37.63 -32.48 -0.75
C ALA A 514 -37.72 -31.30 -1.74
N MET A 515 -37.04 -30.18 -1.47
CA MET A 515 -36.95 -29.02 -2.36
C MET A 515 -35.79 -29.15 -3.37
N ILE A 516 -34.92 -30.15 -3.20
CA ILE A 516 -33.82 -30.46 -4.11
C ILE A 516 -34.34 -31.45 -5.17
N PRO A 517 -34.27 -31.13 -6.47
CA PRO A 517 -34.69 -32.05 -7.53
C PRO A 517 -33.90 -33.35 -7.52
N ALA A 518 -34.55 -34.47 -7.84
CA ALA A 518 -33.90 -35.78 -7.90
C ALA A 518 -32.71 -35.83 -8.88
N SER A 519 -32.77 -35.05 -9.97
CA SER A 519 -31.65 -34.92 -10.91
C SER A 519 -30.42 -34.25 -10.28
N GLU A 520 -30.62 -33.20 -9.49
CA GLU A 520 -29.53 -32.52 -8.77
C GLU A 520 -29.00 -33.41 -7.63
N GLN A 521 -29.87 -34.16 -6.94
CA GLN A 521 -29.47 -35.06 -5.86
C GLN A 521 -28.45 -36.12 -6.32
N ALA A 522 -28.65 -36.73 -7.49
CA ALA A 522 -27.72 -37.72 -8.03
C ALA A 522 -26.33 -37.12 -8.35
N GLU A 523 -26.30 -35.88 -8.83
CA GLU A 523 -25.05 -35.17 -9.08
C GLU A 523 -24.35 -34.74 -7.79
N ILE A 524 -25.11 -34.32 -6.77
CA ILE A 524 -24.59 -33.99 -5.43
C ILE A 524 -23.97 -35.24 -4.79
N ASP A 525 -24.62 -36.39 -4.89
CA ASP A 525 -24.11 -37.66 -4.38
C ASP A 525 -22.74 -37.99 -5.00
N THR A 526 -22.60 -37.77 -6.31
CA THR A 526 -21.34 -37.96 -7.04
C THR A 526 -20.28 -36.94 -6.58
N TRP A 527 -20.65 -35.66 -6.47
CA TRP A 527 -19.75 -34.57 -6.06
C TRP A 527 -19.19 -34.73 -4.64
N LEU A 528 -20.00 -35.25 -3.72
CA LEU A 528 -19.60 -35.48 -2.32
C LEU A 528 -18.87 -36.82 -2.11
N GLY A 529 -18.59 -37.57 -3.18
CA GLY A 529 -17.73 -38.76 -3.15
C GLY A 529 -18.43 -40.06 -2.77
N LEU A 530 -19.71 -40.24 -3.12
CA LEU A 530 -20.32 -41.58 -3.11
C LEU A 530 -19.95 -42.35 -4.38
N GLN A 531 -18.80 -43.03 -4.34
CA GLN A 531 -18.55 -44.30 -5.05
C GLN A 531 -17.85 -45.29 -4.13
#